data_AF-A0A821K2H3-F1
#
_entry.id   AF-A0A821K2H3-F1
#
_cell.length_a   1.000
_cell.length_b   1.000
_cell.length_c   1.000
_cell.angle_alpha   90.00
_cell.angle_beta   90.00
_cell.angle_gamma   90.00
#
_symmetry.space_group_name_H-M   'P 1'
#
loop_
_entity.id
_entity.type
_entity.pdbx_description
1 polymer ?
#
loop_
_entity_poly.entity_id
_entity_poly.type
_entity_poly.pdbx_seq_one_letter_code
_entity_poly.pdbx_strand_id
1 'polypeptide(L)'
;MAASYWKSYQFEQWLFDRQELMSFRLRDIASWSSSNGSSSITEDEYLKILIFYSNIIQYIGEHYKVRQQVIATAIIYLKRFYARYPLKSIDPWLLCPTCLFLAAKVEEFSTLNHQRVCNAAATVYKKFSHLL
;
A
#
# COMPACT_ATOMS: atom_id res chain seq x y z
N MET A 1 19.98 5.23 0.86
CA MET A 1 19.46 6.56 0.45
C MET A 1 20.40 7.16 -0.59
N ALA A 2 19.88 7.66 -1.71
CA ALA A 2 20.69 8.10 -2.85
C ALA A 2 21.48 9.37 -2.54
N ALA A 3 22.75 9.43 -2.96
CA ALA A 3 23.65 10.58 -2.77
C ALA A 3 23.21 11.85 -3.52
N SER A 4 22.27 11.74 -4.48
CA SER A 4 21.62 12.89 -5.14
C SER A 4 20.19 12.53 -5.56
N TYR A 5 19.21 13.33 -5.14
CA TYR A 5 17.79 13.10 -5.42
C TYR A 5 17.47 13.23 -6.92
N TRP A 6 18.04 14.25 -7.58
CA TRP A 6 17.78 14.60 -8.98
C TRP A 6 18.21 13.55 -10.00
N LYS A 7 19.08 12.61 -9.61
CA LYS A 7 19.55 11.49 -10.45
C LYS A 7 18.98 10.14 -9.98
N SER A 8 17.98 10.18 -9.10
CA SER A 8 17.43 8.96 -8.50
C SER A 8 16.25 8.43 -9.32
N TYR A 9 16.05 7.12 -9.29
CA TYR A 9 14.86 6.48 -9.87
C TYR A 9 13.54 7.02 -9.29
N GLN A 10 13.55 7.55 -8.06
CA GLN A 10 12.39 8.19 -7.47
C GLN A 10 11.97 9.42 -8.27
N PHE A 11 12.93 10.25 -8.68
CA PHE A 11 12.67 11.46 -9.45
C PHE A 11 12.27 11.12 -10.89
N GLU A 12 12.97 10.18 -11.52
CA GLU A 12 12.76 9.87 -12.95
C GLU A 12 11.47 9.08 -13.24
N GLN A 13 11.06 8.17 -12.35
CA GLN A 13 10.01 7.17 -12.67
C GLN A 13 8.79 7.20 -11.74
N TRP A 14 8.90 7.86 -10.59
CA TRP A 14 7.89 7.83 -9.53
C TRP A 14 7.47 9.22 -9.05
N LEU A 15 7.86 10.27 -9.79
CA LEU A 15 7.33 11.61 -9.66
C LEU A 15 6.21 11.78 -10.71
N PHE A 16 4.97 11.73 -10.25
CA PHE A 16 3.80 11.89 -11.12
C PHE A 16 3.21 13.29 -10.97
N ASP A 17 2.64 13.80 -12.06
CA ASP A 17 1.76 14.95 -11.96
C ASP A 17 0.40 14.56 -11.35
N ARG A 18 -0.25 15.53 -10.69
CA ARG A 18 -1.56 15.33 -10.07
C ARG A 18 -2.59 14.87 -11.10
N GLN A 19 -2.56 15.44 -12.30
CA GLN A 19 -3.51 15.13 -13.37
C GLN A 19 -3.35 13.68 -13.86
N GLU A 20 -2.10 13.22 -13.98
CA GLU A 20 -1.77 11.87 -14.41
C GLU A 20 -2.30 10.84 -13.39
N LEU A 21 -2.03 11.04 -12.10
CA LEU A 21 -2.56 10.18 -11.04
C LEU A 21 -4.10 10.14 -11.02
N MET A 22 -4.74 11.29 -11.21
CA MET A 22 -6.20 11.38 -11.27
C MET A 22 -6.75 10.59 -12.46
N SER A 23 -6.08 10.65 -13.61
CA SER A 23 -6.50 9.91 -14.82
C SER A 23 -6.43 8.39 -14.64
N PHE A 24 -5.40 7.88 -13.96
CA PHE A 24 -5.29 6.45 -13.66
C PHE A 24 -6.39 5.99 -12.68
N ARG A 25 -6.67 6.79 -11.64
CA ARG A 25 -7.76 6.48 -10.69
C ARG A 25 -9.12 6.49 -11.33
N LEU A 26 -9.43 7.49 -12.15
CA LEU A 26 -10.71 7.57 -12.86
C LEU A 26 -10.91 6.38 -13.79
N ARG A 27 -9.84 5.90 -14.45
CA ARG A 27 -9.88 4.69 -15.26
C ARG A 27 -10.19 3.44 -14.42
N ASP A 28 -9.57 3.30 -13.25
CA ASP A 28 -9.87 2.22 -12.31
C ASP A 28 -11.32 2.31 -11.84
N ILE A 29 -11.78 3.47 -11.36
CA ILE A 29 -13.17 3.70 -10.92
C ILE A 29 -14.18 3.38 -12.03
N ALA A 30 -13.91 3.79 -13.27
CA ALA A 30 -14.77 3.47 -14.42
C ALA A 30 -14.90 1.96 -14.63
N SER A 31 -13.83 1.19 -14.41
CA SER A 31 -13.86 -0.27 -14.50
C SER A 31 -14.71 -0.93 -13.40
N TRP A 32 -14.95 -0.24 -12.28
CA TRP A 32 -15.83 -0.73 -11.21
C TRP A 32 -17.31 -0.58 -11.55
N SER A 33 -17.67 0.38 -12.40
CA SER A 33 -19.07 0.70 -12.71
C SER A 33 -19.77 -0.34 -13.61
N SER A 34 -19.03 -1.26 -14.25
CA SER A 34 -19.57 -2.10 -15.32
C SER A 34 -20.26 -3.39 -14.87
N SER A 35 -20.13 -3.82 -13.60
CA SER A 35 -20.42 -5.23 -13.30
C SER A 35 -21.76 -5.57 -12.68
N ASN A 36 -22.44 -4.74 -11.87
CA ASN A 36 -23.74 -5.12 -11.25
C ASN A 36 -24.40 -3.97 -10.46
N GLY A 37 -24.77 -2.84 -11.08
CA GLY A 37 -25.65 -1.82 -10.47
C GLY A 37 -25.27 -1.23 -9.10
N SER A 38 -24.09 -1.56 -8.57
CA SER A 38 -23.58 -1.09 -7.30
C SER A 38 -22.98 0.28 -7.50
N SER A 39 -23.29 1.18 -6.56
CA SER A 39 -22.82 2.56 -6.50
C SER A 39 -21.34 2.67 -6.90
N SER A 40 -21.07 3.43 -7.96
CA SER A 40 -19.73 3.74 -8.43
C SER A 40 -18.92 4.32 -7.26
N ILE A 41 -17.79 3.69 -6.92
CA ILE A 41 -16.86 4.23 -5.90
C ILE A 41 -16.50 5.67 -6.29
N THR A 42 -16.66 6.58 -5.34
CA THR A 42 -16.22 7.97 -5.51
C THR A 42 -14.70 8.08 -5.36
N GLU A 43 -14.09 9.13 -5.93
CA GLU A 43 -12.65 9.36 -5.75
C GLU A 43 -12.26 9.50 -4.27
N ASP A 44 -13.11 10.16 -3.47
CA ASP A 44 -12.90 10.29 -2.02
C ASP A 44 -12.88 8.94 -1.30
N GLU A 45 -13.76 8.01 -1.68
CA GLU A 45 -13.76 6.65 -1.13
C GLU A 45 -12.49 5.89 -1.53
N TYR A 46 -12.05 6.03 -2.77
CA TYR A 46 -10.79 5.45 -3.24
C TYR A 46 -9.60 5.91 -2.38
N LEU A 47 -9.53 7.20 -2.08
CA LEU A 47 -8.48 7.77 -1.22
C LEU A 47 -8.60 7.29 0.22
N LYS A 48 -9.82 7.23 0.77
CA LYS A 48 -10.06 6.70 2.12
C LYS A 48 -9.60 5.24 2.24
N ILE A 49 -9.84 4.42 1.22
CA ILE A 49 -9.37 3.04 1.15
C ILE A 49 -7.83 2.98 1.22
N LEU A 50 -7.13 3.79 0.42
CA LEU A 50 -5.67 3.82 0.44
C LEU A 50 -5.11 4.30 1.79
N ILE A 51 -5.75 5.29 2.42
CA ILE A 51 -5.38 5.77 3.76
C ILE A 51 -5.59 4.66 4.80
N PHE A 52 -6.73 3.97 4.74
CA PHE A 52 -7.06 2.86 5.64
C PHE A 52 -6.00 1.76 5.59
N TYR A 53 -5.64 1.28 4.39
CA TYR A 53 -4.61 0.24 4.26
C TYR A 53 -3.19 0.74 4.60
N SER A 54 -2.89 2.01 4.36
CA SER A 54 -1.64 2.61 4.86
C SER A 54 -1.56 2.57 6.38
N ASN A 55 -2.68 2.83 7.07
CA ASN A 55 -2.76 2.73 8.53
C ASN A 55 -2.66 1.28 9.00
N ILE A 56 -3.18 0.30 8.27
CA ILE A 56 -2.99 -1.12 8.59
C ILE A 56 -1.49 -1.48 8.59
N ILE A 57 -0.73 -1.04 7.57
CA ILE A 57 0.73 -1.25 7.53
C ILE A 57 1.40 -0.61 8.76
N GLN A 58 1.00 0.61 9.13
CA GLN A 58 1.49 1.28 10.34
C GLN A 58 1.20 0.45 11.60
N TYR A 59 -0.03 -0.02 11.79
CA TYR A 59 -0.42 -0.83 12.96
C TYR A 59 0.35 -2.17 13.03
N ILE A 60 0.55 -2.85 11.90
CA ILE A 60 1.35 -4.10 11.85
C ILE A 60 2.80 -3.78 12.23
N GLY A 61 3.37 -2.70 11.70
CA GLY A 61 4.74 -2.28 11.97
C GLY A 61 4.96 -1.90 13.44
N GLU A 62 4.06 -1.12 14.02
CA GLU A 62 4.12 -0.69 15.43
C GLU A 62 3.97 -1.85 16.41
N HIS A 63 3.00 -2.75 16.17
CA HIS A 63 2.81 -3.95 16.99
C HIS A 63 4.08 -4.78 17.10
N TYR A 64 4.91 -4.76 16.06
CA TYR A 64 6.14 -5.52 15.96
C TYR A 64 7.42 -4.70 16.17
N LYS A 65 7.28 -3.43 16.58
CA LYS A 65 8.39 -2.49 16.84
C LYS A 65 9.36 -2.35 15.66
N VAL A 66 8.82 -2.36 14.44
CA VAL A 66 9.58 -2.13 13.22
C VAL A 66 10.01 -0.66 13.16
N ARG A 67 11.20 -0.38 12.59
CA ARG A 67 11.68 0.99 12.41
C ARG A 67 10.74 1.77 11.47
N GLN A 68 10.47 3.04 11.79
CA GLN A 68 9.60 3.89 10.97
C GLN A 68 10.04 4.00 9.51
N GLN A 69 11.35 3.97 9.24
CA GLN A 69 11.90 3.96 7.88
C GLN A 69 11.37 2.79 7.05
N VAL A 70 11.31 1.58 7.62
CA VAL A 70 10.75 0.39 6.96
C VAL A 70 9.25 0.54 6.71
N ILE A 71 8.52 1.05 7.70
CA ILE A 71 7.07 1.26 7.59
C ILE A 71 6.75 2.28 6.50
N ALA A 72 7.50 3.39 6.45
CA ALA A 72 7.37 4.42 5.43
C ALA A 72 7.64 3.86 4.03
N THR A 73 8.71 3.07 3.86
CA THR A 73 9.04 2.40 2.59
C THR A 73 7.94 1.42 2.17
N ALA A 74 7.34 0.67 3.12
CA ALA A 74 6.22 -0.22 2.84
C ALA A 74 4.96 0.51 2.37
N ILE A 75 4.62 1.65 3.00
CA ILE A 75 3.49 2.49 2.58
C ILE A 75 3.73 3.05 1.16
N ILE A 76 4.97 3.44 0.84
CA ILE A 76 5.33 3.87 -0.51
C ILE A 76 5.11 2.74 -1.51
N TYR A 77 5.49 1.50 -1.19
CA TYR A 77 5.26 0.34 -2.06
C TYR A 77 3.76 0.10 -2.32
N LEU A 78 2.92 0.17 -1.30
CA LEU A 78 1.47 0.05 -1.48
C LEU A 78 0.92 1.14 -2.40
N LYS A 79 1.30 2.41 -2.16
CA LYS A 79 0.83 3.55 -2.98
C LYS A 79 1.32 3.46 -4.42
N ARG A 80 2.56 3.04 -4.63
CA ARG A 80 3.15 2.86 -5.97
C ARG A 80 2.49 1.71 -6.74
N PHE A 81 2.15 0.63 -6.05
CA PHE A 81 1.43 -0.48 -6.65
C PHE A 81 0.06 -0.03 -7.17
N TYR A 82 -0.76 0.58 -6.31
CA TYR A 82 -2.10 1.04 -6.72
C TYR A 82 -2.10 2.33 -7.57
N ALA A 83 -0.96 2.99 -7.74
CA ALA A 83 -0.84 4.07 -8.73
C ALA A 83 -0.84 3.54 -10.17
N ARG A 84 -0.35 2.31 -10.40
CA ARG A 84 -0.27 1.69 -11.74
C ARG A 84 -1.27 0.55 -11.96
N TYR A 85 -1.65 -0.15 -10.89
CA TYR A 85 -2.56 -1.29 -10.95
C TYR A 85 -3.91 -0.97 -10.30
N PRO A 86 -5.02 -1.50 -10.83
CA PRO A 86 -6.34 -1.26 -10.27
C PRO A 86 -6.50 -1.92 -8.90
N LEU A 87 -7.36 -1.39 -8.03
CA LEU A 87 -7.63 -1.95 -6.69
C LEU A 87 -8.12 -3.41 -6.73
N LYS A 88 -8.80 -3.83 -7.82
CA LYS A 88 -9.27 -5.22 -8.00
C LYS A 88 -8.16 -6.23 -8.33
N SER A 89 -6.96 -5.76 -8.67
CA SER A 89 -5.88 -6.65 -9.15
C SER A 89 -5.37 -7.61 -8.06
N ILE A 90 -5.11 -7.08 -6.86
CA ILE A 90 -4.62 -7.83 -5.71
C ILE A 90 -5.34 -7.30 -4.47
N ASP A 91 -5.80 -8.23 -3.64
CA ASP A 91 -6.40 -7.93 -2.35
C ASP A 91 -5.43 -7.12 -1.46
N PRO A 92 -5.80 -5.90 -1.04
CA PRO A 92 -4.95 -5.09 -0.17
C PRO A 92 -4.61 -5.77 1.16
N TRP A 93 -5.45 -6.68 1.67
CA TRP A 93 -5.15 -7.46 2.88
C TRP A 93 -3.95 -8.39 2.69
N LEU A 94 -3.71 -8.90 1.49
CA LEU A 94 -2.51 -9.66 1.18
C LEU A 94 -1.33 -8.73 0.87
N LEU A 95 -1.60 -7.59 0.23
CA LEU A 95 -0.56 -6.66 -0.19
C LEU A 95 0.13 -5.94 0.99
N CYS A 96 -0.60 -5.57 2.04
CA CYS A 96 -0.03 -4.87 3.19
C CYS A 96 1.20 -5.58 3.83
N PRO A 97 1.10 -6.87 4.24
CA PRO A 97 2.21 -7.59 4.86
C PRO A 97 3.33 -7.90 3.87
N THR A 98 3.01 -8.10 2.59
CA THR A 98 4.02 -8.34 1.54
C THR A 98 4.86 -7.09 1.29
N CYS A 99 4.25 -5.91 1.25
CA CYS A 99 4.96 -4.63 1.20
C CYS A 99 5.87 -4.43 2.42
N LEU A 100 5.39 -4.74 3.63
CA LEU A 100 6.19 -4.62 4.86
C LEU A 100 7.39 -5.56 4.87
N PHE A 101 7.19 -6.81 4.42
CA PHE A 101 8.27 -7.80 4.30
C PHE A 101 9.32 -7.38 3.27
N LEU A 102 8.89 -6.90 2.10
CA LEU A 102 9.80 -6.41 1.05
C LEU A 102 10.59 -5.19 1.54
N ALA A 103 9.92 -4.23 2.17
CA ALA A 103 10.55 -3.02 2.70
C ALA A 103 11.60 -3.36 3.76
N ALA A 104 11.32 -4.32 4.65
CA ALA A 104 12.29 -4.76 5.65
C ALA A 104 13.57 -5.31 5.03
N LYS A 105 13.48 -6.04 3.90
CA LYS A 105 14.66 -6.51 3.17
C LYS A 105 15.46 -5.37 2.56
N VAL A 106 14.80 -4.40 1.93
CA VAL A 106 15.46 -3.29 1.23
C VAL A 106 16.11 -2.30 2.20
N GLU A 107 15.51 -2.09 3.37
CA GLU A 107 16.02 -1.20 4.41
C GLU A 107 16.98 -1.92 5.39
N GLU A 108 17.48 -3.09 5.01
CA GLU A 108 18.46 -3.89 5.78
C GLU A 108 17.98 -4.23 7.21
N PHE A 109 16.67 -4.40 7.39
CA PHE A 109 16.05 -4.78 8.65
C PHE A 109 15.87 -6.30 8.73
N SER A 110 16.95 -7.00 9.08
CA SER A 110 17.05 -8.47 9.07
C SER A 110 16.23 -9.19 10.14
N THR A 111 15.72 -8.50 11.16
CA THR A 111 14.98 -9.13 12.28
C THR A 111 13.59 -9.64 11.89
N LEU A 112 13.08 -9.25 10.72
CA LEU A 112 11.71 -9.51 10.30
C LEU A 112 11.67 -10.65 9.27
N ASN A 113 11.30 -11.85 9.73
CA ASN A 113 11.16 -13.06 8.90
C ASN A 113 9.69 -13.26 8.45
N HIS A 114 9.46 -14.00 7.37
CA HIS A 114 8.15 -14.28 6.78
C HIS A 114 7.11 -14.76 7.80
N GLN A 115 7.45 -15.75 8.64
CA GLN A 115 6.54 -16.26 9.69
C GLN A 115 6.11 -15.16 10.67
N ARG A 116 7.03 -14.26 11.04
CA ARG A 116 6.76 -13.16 11.97
C ARG A 116 5.77 -12.16 11.37
N VAL A 117 5.91 -11.86 10.08
CA VAL A 117 4.99 -10.98 9.35
C VAL A 117 3.60 -11.59 9.24
N CYS A 118 3.51 -12.86 8.85
CA CYS A 118 2.22 -13.55 8.73
C CYS A 118 1.48 -13.60 10.06
N ASN A 119 2.19 -13.90 11.15
CA ASN A 119 1.61 -13.91 12.49
C ASN A 119 1.17 -12.51 12.94
N ALA A 120 1.96 -11.47 12.64
CA ALA A 120 1.63 -10.09 12.97
C ALA A 120 0.38 -9.64 12.20
N ALA A 121 0.32 -9.90 10.90
CA ALA A 121 -0.83 -9.61 10.05
C ALA A 121 -2.10 -10.33 10.56
N ALA A 122 -2.02 -11.64 10.82
CA ALA A 122 -3.14 -12.41 11.35
C ALA A 122 -3.66 -11.87 12.69
N THR A 123 -2.76 -11.40 13.57
CA THR A 123 -3.13 -10.81 14.86
C THR A 123 -3.84 -9.46 14.68
N VAL A 124 -3.36 -8.62 13.76
CA VAL A 124 -3.98 -7.34 13.45
C VAL A 124 -5.33 -7.53 12.75
N TYR A 125 -5.43 -8.49 11.83
CA TYR A 125 -6.66 -8.73 11.05
C TYR A 125 -7.81 -9.23 11.92
N LYS A 126 -7.52 -9.96 13.01
CA LYS A 126 -8.53 -10.29 14.02
C LYS A 126 -9.21 -9.06 14.62
N LYS A 127 -8.53 -7.91 14.73
CA LYS A 127 -9.15 -6.66 15.21
C LYS A 127 -10.11 -6.06 14.18
N PHE A 128 -9.88 -6.36 12.91
CA PHE A 128 -10.68 -5.90 11.77
C PHE A 128 -11.58 -7.00 11.21
N SER A 129 -11.88 -8.04 11.99
CA SER A 129 -12.73 -9.16 11.55
C SER A 129 -14.16 -8.76 11.18
N HIS A 130 -14.59 -7.56 11.55
CA HIS A 130 -15.88 -6.98 11.17
C HIS A 130 -15.89 -6.37 9.76
N LEU A 131 -14.71 -6.20 9.13
CA LEU A 131 -14.53 -5.65 7.78
C LEU A 131 -14.07 -6.70 6.75
N LEU A 132 -13.74 -7.91 7.21
CA LEU A 132 -13.33 -9.07 6.42
C LEU A 132 -14.52 -10.02 6.25
#